data_AF-A0A2H6FRM4-F1
#
_entry.id   AF-A0A2H6FRM4-F1
#
_cell.length_a   1.000
_cell.length_b   1.000
_cell.length_c   1.000
_cell.angle_alpha   90.00
_cell.angle_beta   90.00
_cell.angle_gamma   90.00
#
_symmetry.space_group_name_H-M   'P 1'
#
loop_
_entity.id
_entity.type
_entity.pdbx_description
1 polymer ?
#
loop_
_entity_poly.entity_id
_entity_poly.type
_entity_poly.pdbx_seq_one_letter_code
_entity_poly.pdbx_strand_id
1 'polypeptide(L)' 'MLSLKNKIKEIEKEEIIKALQECGWVQARAAKKLGITERMIGYKIKKYSIRNRERRCERCKGWQ' A
#
# COMPACT_ATOMS: atom_id res chain seq x y z
N MET A 1 8.37 -11.79 22.36
CA MET A 1 7.98 -13.09 21.78
C MET A 1 7.47 -12.88 20.34
N LEU A 2 8.13 -13.45 19.34
CA LEU A 2 7.72 -13.35 17.93
C LEU A 2 6.60 -14.37 17.63
N SER A 3 5.35 -13.99 17.84
CA SER A 3 4.19 -14.80 17.46
C SER A 3 4.12 -14.96 15.93
N LEU A 4 3.64 -16.12 15.45
CA LEU A 4 3.35 -16.36 14.03
C LEU A 4 2.49 -15.24 13.42
N LYS A 5 1.54 -14.71 14.20
CA LYS A 5 0.68 -13.59 13.79
C LYS A 5 1.49 -12.33 13.47
N ASN A 6 2.61 -12.08 14.14
CA ASN A 6 3.47 -10.93 13.87
C ASN A 6 4.32 -11.16 12.62
N LYS A 7 4.86 -12.37 12.43
CA LYS A 7 5.63 -12.71 11.21
C LYS A 7 4.80 -12.54 9.95
N ILE A 8 3.56 -13.03 9.96
CA ILE A 8 2.64 -12.90 8.82
C ILE A 8 2.34 -11.42 8.53
N LYS A 9 2.17 -10.58 9.56
CA LYS A 9 1.94 -9.14 9.39
C LYS A 9 3.12 -8.44 8.74
N GLU A 10 4.35 -8.75 9.15
CA GLU A 10 5.55 -8.15 8.56
C GLU A 10 5.71 -8.56 7.09
N ILE A 11 5.57 -9.85 6.78
CA ILE A 11 5.64 -10.34 5.38
C ILE A 11 4.54 -9.69 4.53
N GLU A 12 3.30 -9.66 5.01
CA GLU A 12 2.20 -9.03 4.28
C GLU A 12 2.47 -7.54 4.02
N LYS A 13 2.99 -6.82 5.02
CA LYS A 13 3.34 -5.41 4.90
C LYS A 13 4.46 -5.19 3.88
N GLU A 14 5.51 -6.02 3.91
CA GLU A 14 6.63 -5.94 2.97
C GLU A 14 6.16 -6.18 1.52
N GLU A 15 5.34 -7.19 1.28
CA GLU A 15 4.83 -7.49 -0.05
C GLU A 15 3.92 -6.38 -0.59
N ILE A 16 3.11 -5.75 0.27
CA ILE A 16 2.32 -4.57 -0.12
C ILE A 16 3.23 -3.40 -0.51
N ILE A 17 4.30 -3.15 0.25
CA ILE A 17 5.24 -2.07 -0.04
C ILE A 17 5.95 -2.32 -1.37
N LYS A 18 6.46 -3.54 -1.60
CA LYS A 18 7.10 -3.92 -2.86
C LYS A 18 6.17 -3.73 -4.05
N ALA A 19 4.95 -4.27 -3.98
CA ALA A 19 3.96 -4.13 -5.06
C ALA A 19 3.61 -2.66 -5.32
N LEU A 20 3.50 -1.83 -4.27
CA LEU A 20 3.31 -0.39 -4.43
C LEU A 20 4.51 0.27 -5.11
N GLN A 21 5.75 -0.03 -4.71
CA GLN A 21 6.95 0.54 -5.33
C GLN A 21 7.05 0.19 -6.82
N GLU A 22 6.91 -1.09 -7.17
CA GLU A 22 6.97 -1.56 -8.56
C GLU A 22 5.85 -0.98 -9.45
N CYS A 23 4.71 -0.63 -8.84
CA CYS A 23 3.56 -0.06 -9.54
C CYS A 23 3.52 1.49 -9.49
N GLY A 24 4.59 2.16 -9.06
CA GLY A 24 4.61 3.63 -8.96
C GLY A 24 3.61 4.19 -7.94
N TRP A 25 3.37 3.45 -6.87
CA TRP A 25 2.43 3.74 -5.80
C TRP A 25 0.96 3.87 -6.25
N VAL A 26 0.60 3.29 -7.40
CA VAL A 26 -0.79 3.22 -7.86
C VAL A 26 -1.48 2.03 -7.20
N GLN A 27 -2.41 2.30 -6.28
CA GLN A 27 -3.09 1.27 -5.48
C GLN A 27 -3.80 0.22 -6.33
N ALA A 28 -4.57 0.63 -7.35
CA ALA A 28 -5.24 -0.29 -8.26
C ALA A 28 -4.28 -1.27 -8.96
N ARG A 29 -3.10 -0.80 -9.40
CA ARG A 29 -2.09 -1.63 -10.05
C ARG A 29 -1.43 -2.60 -9.05
N ALA A 30 -1.10 -2.12 -7.86
CA ALA A 30 -0.54 -2.94 -6.80
C ALA A 30 -1.53 -4.02 -6.32
N ALA A 31 -2.81 -3.67 -6.17
CA ALA A 31 -3.87 -4.62 -5.82
C ALA A 31 -4.01 -5.72 -6.88
N LYS A 32 -4.04 -5.35 -8.17
CA LYS A 32 -4.07 -6.30 -9.28
C LYS A 32 -2.85 -7.22 -9.28
N LYS A 33 -1.66 -6.69 -8.98
CA LYS A 33 -0.42 -7.49 -8.89
C LYS A 33 -0.45 -8.48 -7.72
N LEU A 34 -1.02 -8.10 -6.58
CA LEU A 34 -1.17 -8.95 -5.40
C LEU A 34 -2.37 -9.90 -5.48
N GLY A 35 -3.19 -9.84 -6.55
CA GLY A 35 -4.39 -10.67 -6.69
C GLY A 35 -5.50 -10.33 -5.69
N ILE A 36 -5.55 -9.09 -5.20
CA ILE A 36 -6.57 -8.63 -4.24
C ILE A 36 -7.36 -7.45 -4.80
N THR A 37 -8.45 -7.09 -4.13
CA THR A 37 -9.24 -5.91 -4.50
C THR A 37 -8.56 -4.62 -4.04
N GLU A 38 -8.82 -3.52 -4.76
CA GLU A 38 -8.31 -2.20 -4.41
C GLU A 38 -8.78 -1.74 -3.01
N ARG A 39 -10.02 -2.08 -2.63
CA ARG A 39 -10.52 -1.84 -1.27
C ARG A 39 -9.68 -2.56 -0.22
N MET A 40 -9.30 -3.82 -0.47
CA MET A 40 -8.50 -4.62 0.47
C MET A 40 -7.12 -4.00 0.68
N ILE A 41 -6.41 -3.64 -0.41
CA ILE A 41 -5.09 -2.99 -0.28
C ILE A 41 -5.22 -1.65 0.45
N GLY A 42 -6.28 -0.87 0.18
CA GLY A 42 -6.57 0.38 0.88
C GLY A 42 -6.72 0.20 2.40
N TYR A 43 -7.44 -0.83 2.85
CA TYR A 43 -7.54 -1.16 4.27
C TYR A 43 -6.19 -1.55 4.87
N LYS A 44 -5.39 -2.35 4.16
CA LYS A 44 -4.07 -2.79 4.65
C LYS A 44 -3.08 -1.62 4.72
N ILE A 45 -3.10 -0.71 3.76
CA ILE A 45 -2.30 0.53 3.77
C ILE A 45 -2.62 1.36 5.01
N LYS A 46 -3.91 1.56 5.31
CA LYS A 46 -4.34 2.28 6.53
C LYS A 46 -3.90 1.54 7.79
N LYS A 47 -4.13 0.22 7.85
CA LYS A 47 -3.78 -0.64 9.00
C LYS A 47 -2.29 -0.62 9.31
N TYR A 48 -1.44 -0.67 8.29
CA TYR A 48 0.02 -0.70 8.42
C TYR A 48 0.66 0.70 8.36
N SER A 49 -0.16 1.75 8.27
CA SER A 49 0.29 3.14 8.14
C SER A 49 1.35 3.32 7.04
N ILE A 50 1.17 2.63 5.90
CA ILE A 50 2.07 2.72 4.76
C ILE A 50 1.89 4.09 4.10
N ARG A 51 2.96 4.87 4.01
CA ARG A 51 2.94 6.22 3.45
C ARG A 51 3.99 6.34 2.35
N ASN A 52 3.59 6.88 1.21
CA ASN A 52 4.56 7.34 0.22
C ASN A 52 5.04 8.74 0.62
N ARG A 53 6.34 8.94 0.83
CA ARG A 53 6.91 10.26 1.14
C ARG A 53 6.97 11.18 -0.09
N GLU A 54 6.87 10.63 -1.30
CA GLU A 54 7.02 11.37 -2.56
C GLU A 54 5.70 11.86 -3.15
N ARG A 55 4.54 11.49 -2.59
CA ARG A 55 3.26 12.07 -3.01
C ARG A 55 3.02 13.41 -2.31
N ARG A 56 3.75 14.45 -2.69
CA ARG A 56 3.15 15.79 -2.75
C ARG A 56 2.28 15.81 -3.99
N CYS A 57 0.96 15.82 -3.79
CA CYS A 57 0.02 16.02 -4.88
C CYS A 57 0.20 17.46 -5.39
N GLU A 58 0.89 17.65 -6.52
CA GLU A 58 0.89 18.92 -7.25
C GLU A 58 -0.43 19.17 -7.99
N ARG A 59 -1.35 18.20 -7.95
CA ARG A 59 -2.62 18.20 -8.71
C ARG A 59 -3.79 18.85 -7.98
N CYS A 60 -3.59 19.44 -6.80
CA CYS A 60 -4.58 20.28 -6.12
C CYS A 60 -4.36 21.79 -6.36
N LYS A 61 -3.93 22.20 -7.56
CA LYS A 61 -3.95 23.62 -8.01
C LYS A 61 -5.10 23.91 -8.99
N GLY A 62 -6.26 23.28 -8.85
CA GLY A 62 -7.32 23.47 -9.85
C GLY A 62 -8.63 22.76 -9.57
N TRP A 63 -9.16 22.89 -8.35
CA TRP A 63 -10.61 22.85 -8.15
C TRP A 63 -11.03 24.27 -7.77
N GLN A 64 -11.08 25.12 -8.79
CA GLN A 64 -11.77 26.41 -8.80
C GLN A 64 -12.97 26.24 -9.72
#